data_AF-A0A3E5FT15-F1
#
_entry.id   AF-A0A3E5FT15-F1
#
_cell.length_a   1.000
_cell.length_b   1.000
_cell.length_c   1.000
_cell.angle_alpha   90.00
_cell.angle_beta   90.00
_cell.angle_gamma   90.00
#
_symmetry.space_group_name_H-M   'P 1'
#
loop_
_entity.id
_entity.type
_entity.pdbx_description
1 polymer ?
#
loop_
_entity_poly.entity_id
_entity_poly.type
_entity_poly.pdbx_seq_one_letter_code
_entity_poly.pdbx_strand_id
1 'polypeptide(L)' 'MRKCIRCNNEMVTGYTLKVSNLTAMGTMLLAKGNSIFSDELGKVKVAICPKCGEISLYFDNFDKIKYYR' A
#
# COMPACT_ATOMS: atom_id res chain seq x y z
N MET A 1 2.45 12.73 -8.67
CA MET A 1 3.54 11.93 -9.26
C MET A 1 4.51 11.53 -8.15
N ARG A 2 4.91 10.25 -8.05
CA ARG A 2 5.77 9.74 -6.97
C ARG A 2 7.17 9.45 -7.53
N LYS A 3 8.21 9.88 -6.83
CA LYS A 3 9.61 9.60 -7.19
C LYS A 3 10.19 8.50 -6.30
N CYS A 4 11.01 7.66 -6.89
CA CYS A 4 11.73 6.60 -6.19
C CYS A 4 12.79 7.21 -5.27
N ILE A 5 12.76 6.84 -3.98
CA ILE A 5 13.72 7.35 -2.99
C ILE A 5 15.17 6.90 -3.26
N ARG A 6 15.37 5.81 -4.01
CA ARG A 6 16.69 5.23 -4.28
C ARG A 6 17.39 5.84 -5.50
N CYS A 7 16.65 6.11 -6.57
CA CYS A 7 17.22 6.54 -7.85
C CYS A 7 16.52 7.75 -8.49
N ASN A 8 15.58 8.37 -7.78
CA ASN A 8 14.81 9.55 -8.18
C ASN A 8 13.97 9.40 -9.47
N ASN A 9 13.84 8.18 -10.01
CA ASN A 9 13.01 7.88 -11.18
C ASN A 9 11.53 8.03 -10.85
N GLU A 10 10.71 8.38 -11.84
CA GLU A 10 9.25 8.34 -11.70
C GLU A 10 8.78 6.89 -11.47
N MET A 11 7.86 6.71 -10.53
CA MET A 11 7.32 5.40 -10.18
C MET A 11 5.99 5.15 -10.89
N VAL A 12 5.78 3.91 -11.33
CA VAL A 12 4.51 3.45 -11.88
C VAL A 12 3.56 3.16 -10.73
N THR A 13 2.37 3.77 -10.74
CA THR A 13 1.33 3.63 -9.72
C THR A 13 0.17 2.77 -10.24
N GLY A 14 -0.83 2.48 -9.41
CA GLY A 14 -2.00 1.67 -9.78
C GLY A 14 -1.93 0.20 -9.37
N TYR A 15 -0.83 -0.21 -8.74
CA TYR A 15 -0.68 -1.56 -8.19
C TYR A 15 -1.29 -1.68 -6.78
N THR A 16 -1.67 -2.90 -6.43
CA THR A 16 -2.08 -3.30 -5.08
C THR A 16 -1.43 -4.64 -4.73
N LEU A 17 -1.40 -4.99 -3.45
CA LEU A 17 -0.92 -6.30 -3.02
C LEU A 17 -2.07 -7.30 -3.11
N LYS A 18 -1.81 -8.43 -3.79
CA LYS A 18 -2.74 -9.56 -3.90
C LYS A 18 -2.13 -10.77 -3.20
N VAL A 19 -2.92 -11.44 -2.37
CA VAL A 19 -2.52 -12.72 -1.78
C VAL A 19 -2.73 -13.82 -2.81
N SER A 20 -1.71 -14.63 -3.07
CA SER A 20 -1.72 -15.71 -4.07
C SER A 20 -2.43 -16.97 -3.56
N ASN A 21 -3.62 -16.80 -2.98
CA ASN A 21 -4.52 -17.89 -2.60
C ASN A 21 -5.73 -17.85 -3.54
N LEU A 22 -5.98 -18.95 -4.25
CA LEU A 22 -7.09 -19.15 -5.20
C LEU A 22 -8.49 -18.94 -4.58
N THR A 23 -8.65 -19.05 -3.25
CA THR A 23 -9.94 -18.91 -2.57
C THR A 23 -10.16 -17.55 -1.89
N ALA A 24 -9.20 -16.63 -1.93
CA ALA A 24 -9.34 -15.31 -1.33
C ALA A 24 -8.75 -14.21 -2.22
N MET A 25 -9.56 -13.69 -3.15
CA MET A 25 -9.29 -12.41 -3.81
C MET A 25 -9.61 -11.25 -2.85
N GLY A 26 -8.73 -11.02 -1.87
CA GLY A 26 -8.84 -9.90 -0.95
C GLY A 26 -8.04 -8.68 -1.42
N THR A 27 -8.58 -7.49 -1.22
CA THR A 27 -7.75 -6.27 -1.21
C THR A 27 -7.00 -6.25 0.12
N MET A 28 -5.68 -6.04 0.10
CA MET A 28 -4.91 -5.91 1.33
C MET A 28 -5.28 -4.60 2.04
N LEU A 29 -5.82 -4.74 3.23
CA LEU A 29 -6.15 -3.66 4.15
C LEU A 29 -5.12 -3.62 5.26
N LEU A 30 -4.65 -2.43 5.63
CA LEU A 30 -3.87 -2.29 6.85
C LEU A 30 -4.83 -2.08 8.01
N ALA A 31 -4.68 -2.87 9.06
CA ALA A 31 -5.49 -2.77 10.26
C ALA A 31 -4.60 -2.82 11.51
N LYS A 32 -5.08 -2.26 12.61
CA LYS A 32 -4.38 -2.30 13.90
C LYS A 32 -4.82 -3.54 14.68
N GLY A 33 -3.92 -4.52 14.79
CA GLY A 33 -4.17 -5.80 15.46
C GLY A 33 -4.78 -6.87 14.53
N ASN A 34 -4.86 -8.11 15.02
CA ASN A 34 -5.26 -9.28 14.21
C ASN A 34 -6.74 -9.68 14.39
N SER A 35 -7.57 -8.75 14.86
CA SER A 35 -8.99 -9.02 15.13
C SER A 35 -9.85 -8.74 13.90
N ILE A 36 -10.94 -9.49 13.78
CA ILE A 36 -11.94 -9.38 12.69
C ILE A 36 -12.62 -8.00 12.68
N PHE A 37 -12.60 -7.29 13.82
CA PHE A 37 -13.14 -5.94 14.03
C PHE A 37 -12.04 -4.88 14.19
N SER A 38 -10.88 -5.07 13.57
CA SER A 38 -9.82 -4.07 13.61
C SER A 38 -10.19 -2.85 12.77
N ASP A 39 -9.90 -1.65 13.29
CA ASP A 39 -10.13 -0.40 12.57
C ASP A 39 -9.33 -0.41 11.26
N GLU A 40 -10.05 -0.41 10.13
CA GLU A 40 -9.43 -0.35 8.81
C GLU A 40 -8.83 1.03 8.58
N LEU A 41 -7.50 1.09 8.49
CA LEU A 41 -6.74 2.31 8.24
C LEU A 41 -6.83 2.76 6.77
N GLY A 42 -7.25 1.85 5.90
CA GLY A 42 -7.56 2.10 4.49
C GLY A 42 -6.88 1.11 3.55
N LYS A 43 -7.06 1.34 2.25
CA LYS A 43 -6.49 0.53 1.18
C LYS A 43 -5.01 0.85 0.99
N VAL A 44 -4.19 -0.19 0.94
CA VAL A 44 -2.76 -0.04 0.63
C VAL A 44 -2.56 0.04 -0.89
N LYS A 45 -1.88 1.08 -1.32
CA LYS A 45 -1.45 1.30 -2.71
C LYS A 45 0.03 0.98 -2.86
N VAL A 46 0.38 0.52 -4.05
CA VAL A 46 1.75 0.16 -4.41
C VAL A 46 2.20 1.02 -5.58
N ALA A 47 3.44 1.52 -5.50
CA ALA A 47 4.15 2.11 -6.61
C ALA A 47 5.46 1.35 -6.83
N ILE A 48 5.83 1.16 -8.09
CA ILE A 48 7.00 0.38 -8.49
C ILE A 48 7.96 1.29 -9.24
N CYS A 49 9.23 1.29 -8.86
CA CYS A 49 10.27 1.93 -9.64
C CYS A 49 10.68 1.03 -10.81
N PRO A 50 10.42 1.40 -12.08
CA PRO A 50 10.78 0.55 -13.21
C PRO A 50 12.30 0.49 -13.44
N LYS A 51 13.06 1.43 -12.87
CA LYS A 51 14.52 1.52 -13.05
C LYS A 51 15.32 0.62 -12.10
N CYS A 52 14.91 0.54 -10.83
CA CYS A 52 15.70 -0.13 -9.78
C CYS A 52 14.92 -1.15 -8.96
N GLY A 53 13.64 -1.40 -9.28
CA GLY A 53 12.83 -2.40 -8.59
C GLY A 53 12.33 -2.00 -7.19
N GLU A 54 12.63 -0.79 -6.71
CA GLU A 54 12.11 -0.31 -5.42
C GLU A 54 10.57 -0.31 -5.41
N ILE A 55 9.99 -0.89 -4.37
CA ILE A 55 8.55 -0.91 -4.15
C ILE A 55 8.21 0.05 -3.01
N SER A 56 7.25 0.93 -3.25
CA SER A 56 6.71 1.83 -2.24
C SER A 56 5.28 1.46 -1.90
N LEU A 57 5.03 1.21 -0.62
CA LEU A 57 3.70 1.03 -0.03
C LEU A 57 3.25 2.36 0.59
N TYR A 58 2.02 2.77 0.31
CA TYR A 58 1.45 4.02 0.81
C TYR A 58 -0.07 3.98 0.85
N PHE A 59 -0.66 4.94 1.57
CA PHE A 59 -2.09 5.21 1.54
C PHE A 59 -2.39 6.38 0.62
N ASP A 60 -3.52 6.33 -0.07
CA ASP A 60 -4.06 7.46 -0.84
C ASP A 60 -4.83 8.44 0.07
N ASN A 61 -5.50 7.91 1.10
CA ASN A 61 -6.18 8.70 2.13
C ASN A 61 -5.47 8.56 3.49
N PHE A 62 -5.03 9.69 4.03
CA PHE A 62 -4.32 9.77 5.32
C PHE A 62 -5.23 10.18 6.48
N ASP A 63 -6.51 10.47 6.25
CA ASP A 63 -7.40 11.03 7.28
C ASP A 63 -7.59 10.07 8.46
N LYS A 64 -7.62 8.75 8.19
CA LYS A 64 -7.66 7.72 9.23
C LYS A 64 -6.32 7.48 9.93
N ILE A 65 -5.21 7.98 9.37
CA ILE A 65 -3.85 7.77 9.89
C ILE A 65 -3.42 8.95 10.77
N LYS A 66 -3.96 10.15 10.54
CA LYS A 66 -3.67 11.36 11.32
C LYS A 66 -3.93 11.20 12.82
N TYR A 67 -4.83 10.28 13.20
CA TYR A 67 -5.19 10.00 14.60
C TYR A 67 -4.15 9.14 15.36
N TYR A 68 -3.14 8.60 14.68
CA TYR A 68 -2.10 7.73 15.28
C TYR A 68 -0.71 8.39 15.30
N ARG A 69 -0.66 9.72 15.29
CA ARG A 69 0.59 10.50 15.28
C ARG A 69 1.20 10.63 16.67
#